data_AF-A0A3A5JLC6-F1
#
_entry.id   AF-A0A3A5JLC6-F1
#
_cell.length_a   1.000
_cell.length_b   1.000
_cell.length_c   1.000
_cell.angle_alpha   90.00
_cell.angle_beta   90.00
_cell.angle_gamma   90.00
#
_symmetry.space_group_name_H-M   'P 1'
#
loop_
_entity.id
_entity.type
_entity.pdbx_description
1 polymer ?
#
loop_
_entity_poly.entity_id
_entity_poly.type
_entity_poly.pdbx_seq_one_letter_code
_entity_poly.pdbx_strand_id
1 'polypeptide(L)'
;MVTGLELAVLAVAVLFLLVGIRVLQALRPFIVNAVVGLLVFLVAGWFGFPVEVNWLTVLVVAIGGLPAAVLVVLLSMFGLAFVPALVDLVGSVL
;
A
#
# COMPACT_ATOMS: atom_id res chain seq x y z
N MET A 1 -21.42 -23.45 37.99
CA MET A 1 -21.50 -24.66 37.15
C MET A 1 -21.05 -24.22 35.76
N VAL A 2 -20.02 -24.83 35.17
CA VAL A 2 -19.59 -24.42 33.83
C VAL A 2 -20.62 -24.95 32.83
N THR A 3 -21.27 -24.04 32.12
CA THR A 3 -22.27 -24.40 31.12
C THR A 3 -21.64 -24.55 29.74
N GLY A 4 -22.20 -25.42 28.88
CA GLY A 4 -21.70 -25.61 27.51
C GLY A 4 -21.72 -24.32 26.67
N LEU A 5 -22.64 -23.39 26.97
CA LEU A 5 -22.74 -22.09 26.32
C LEU A 5 -21.55 -21.18 26.67
N GLU A 6 -21.16 -21.10 27.94
CA GLU A 6 -19.99 -20.31 28.39
C GLU A 6 -18.71 -20.80 27.71
N LEU A 7 -18.54 -22.12 27.59
CA LEU A 7 -17.42 -22.74 26.87
C LEU A 7 -17.44 -22.39 25.37
N ALA A 8 -18.60 -22.40 24.73
CA ALA A 8 -18.72 -22.03 23.31
C ALA A 8 -18.38 -20.55 23.06
N VAL A 9 -18.89 -19.65 23.90
CA VAL A 9 -18.59 -18.21 23.81
C VAL A 9 -17.09 -17.96 24.04
N LEU A 10 -16.50 -18.62 25.04
CA LEU A 10 -15.06 -18.54 25.29
C LEU A 10 -14.25 -19.02 24.09
N ALA A 11 -14.62 -20.15 23.48
CA ALA A 11 -13.94 -20.69 22.31
C ALA A 11 -13.99 -19.71 21.11
N VAL A 12 -15.13 -19.08 20.87
CA VAL A 12 -15.29 -18.05 19.83
C VAL A 12 -14.42 -16.83 20.13
N ALA A 13 -14.42 -16.35 21.38
CA ALA A 13 -13.60 -15.21 21.79
C ALA A 13 -12.10 -15.49 21.58
N VAL A 14 -11.64 -16.68 21.94
CA VAL A 14 -10.24 -17.12 21.72
C VAL A 14 -9.93 -17.20 20.23
N LEU A 15 -10.84 -17.72 19.42
CA LEU A 15 -10.69 -17.74 17.95
C LEU A 15 -10.56 -16.34 17.36
N PHE A 16 -11.43 -15.42 17.77
CA PHE A 16 -11.35 -14.01 17.34
C PHE A 16 -10.02 -13.37 17.72
N LEU A 17 -9.53 -13.61 18.94
CA LEU A 17 -8.24 -13.11 19.40
C LEU A 17 -7.08 -13.67 18.55
N LEU A 18 -7.07 -14.97 18.30
CA LEU A 18 -6.04 -15.62 17.50
C LEU A 18 -6.03 -15.12 16.05
N VAL A 19 -7.21 -15.03 15.42
CA VAL A 19 -7.35 -14.50 14.07
C VAL A 19 -6.93 -13.04 14.03
N GLY A 20 -7.36 -12.23 14.99
CA GLY A 20 -6.99 -10.81 15.09
C GLY A 20 -5.48 -10.62 15.17
N ILE A 21 -4.79 -11.37 16.04
CA ILE A 21 -3.33 -11.29 16.18
C ILE A 21 -2.64 -11.71 14.87
N ARG A 22 -3.10 -12.78 14.21
CA ARG A 22 -2.55 -13.25 12.93
C ARG A 22 -2.72 -12.21 11.83
N VAL A 23 -3.89 -11.56 11.75
CA VAL A 23 -4.16 -10.50 10.78
C VAL A 23 -3.26 -9.30 11.05
N LEU A 24 -3.13 -8.84 12.29
CA LEU A 24 -2.23 -7.73 12.65
C LEU A 24 -0.78 -8.03 12.26
N GLN A 25 -0.33 -9.27 12.46
CA GLN A 25 1.02 -9.69 12.06
C GLN A 25 1.19 -9.69 10.54
N ALA A 26 0.16 -10.11 9.79
CA ALA A 26 0.16 -10.10 8.33
C ALA A 26 0.15 -8.68 7.72
N LEU A 27 -0.36 -7.68 8.44
CA LEU A 27 -0.38 -6.28 7.99
C LEU A 27 0.96 -5.55 8.15
N ARG A 28 1.85 -6.03 9.03
CA ARG A 28 3.18 -5.42 9.21
C ARG A 28 3.98 -5.21 7.91
N PRO A 29 4.10 -6.18 7.00
CA PRO A 29 4.85 -6.00 5.76
C PRO A 29 4.25 -4.92 4.83
N PHE A 30 2.94 -4.66 4.88
CA PHE A 30 2.33 -3.61 4.04
C PHE A 30 2.89 -2.23 4.34
N ILE A 31 3.16 -1.94 5.62
CA ILE A 31 3.75 -0.67 6.04
C ILE A 31 5.18 -0.56 5.53
N VAL A 32 5.97 -1.63 5.67
CA VAL A 32 7.36 -1.65 5.18
C VAL A 32 7.40 -1.47 3.68
N ASN A 33 6.54 -2.17 2.94
CA ASN A 33 6.41 -2.05 1.49
C ASN A 33 6.05 -0.63 1.05
N ALA A 34 5.06 -0.02 1.71
CA ALA A 34 4.67 1.36 1.46
C ALA A 34 5.82 2.34 1.70
N VAL A 35 6.51 2.22 2.84
CA VAL A 35 7.65 3.07 3.19
C VAL A 35 8.78 2.91 2.19
N VAL A 36 9.15 1.67 1.85
CA VAL A 36 10.22 1.38 0.88
C VAL A 36 9.87 1.95 -0.49
N GLY A 37 8.64 1.77 -0.97
CA GLY A 37 8.26 2.32 -2.27
C GLY A 37 8.11 3.85 -2.28
N LEU A 38 7.69 4.46 -1.17
CA LEU A 38 7.72 5.93 -1.02
C LEU A 38 9.16 6.46 -1.06
N LEU A 39 10.12 5.74 -0.46
CA LEU A 39 11.54 6.08 -0.59
C LEU A 39 12.01 5.98 -2.04
N VAL A 40 11.53 5.00 -2.81
CA VAL A 40 11.82 4.92 -4.24
C VAL A 40 11.25 6.11 -5.01
N PHE A 41 10.01 6.54 -4.72
CA PHE A 41 9.44 7.73 -5.36
C PHE A 41 10.20 9.00 -5.03
N LEU A 42 10.68 9.13 -3.79
CA LEU A 42 11.53 10.24 -3.39
C LEU A 42 12.83 10.27 -4.21
N VAL A 43 13.47 9.11 -4.39
CA VAL A 43 14.67 8.98 -5.21
C VAL A 43 14.37 9.28 -6.68
N ALA A 44 13.29 8.74 -7.24
CA ALA A 44 12.87 9.00 -8.61
C ALA A 44 12.58 10.49 -8.86
N GLY A 45 11.99 11.18 -7.88
CA GLY A 45 11.77 12.63 -7.91
C GLY A 45 13.07 13.43 -8.07
N TRP A 46 14.17 13.00 -7.44
CA TRP A 46 15.48 13.63 -7.64
C TRP A 46 16.03 13.47 -9.06
N PHE A 47 15.66 12.39 -9.76
CA PHE A 47 16.01 12.19 -11.17
C PHE A 47 15.09 12.93 -12.14
N GLY A 48 14.12 13.71 -11.63
CA GLY A 48 13.18 14.46 -12.47
C GLY A 48 11.99 13.64 -12.96
N PHE A 49 11.69 12.51 -12.32
CA PHE A 49 10.50 11.70 -12.60
C PHE A 49 9.47 11.89 -11.49
N PRO A 50 8.65 12.96 -11.55
CA PRO A 50 7.65 13.21 -10.52
C PRO A 50 6.52 12.18 -10.64
N VAL A 51 6.25 11.47 -9.53
CA VAL A 51 5.14 10.52 -9.41
C VAL A 51 4.06 11.13 -8.53
N GLU A 52 2.80 11.04 -8.95
CA GLU A 52 1.66 11.45 -8.14
C GLU A 52 1.45 10.49 -6.95
N VAL A 53 1.68 10.98 -5.74
CA VAL A 53 1.46 10.22 -4.50
C VAL A 53 0.05 10.48 -3.99
N ASN A 54 -0.83 9.50 -4.20
CA ASN A 54 -2.22 9.48 -3.73
C ASN A 54 -2.49 8.17 -2.95
N TRP A 55 -3.67 8.04 -2.35
CA TRP A 55 -4.12 6.83 -1.63
C TRP A 55 -4.02 5.57 -2.51
N LEU A 56 -4.31 5.67 -3.81
CA LEU A 56 -4.15 4.57 -4.77
C LEU A 56 -2.69 4.17 -4.96
N THR A 57 -1.79 5.14 -5.17
CA THR A 57 -0.37 4.88 -5.38
C THR A 57 0.24 4.17 -4.17
N VAL A 58 -0.09 4.63 -2.97
CA VAL A 58 0.34 3.99 -1.72
C VAL A 58 -0.23 2.59 -1.57
N LEU A 59 -1.50 2.36 -1.93
CA LEU A 59 -2.13 1.04 -1.83
C LEU A 59 -1.48 0.02 -2.79
N VAL A 60 -1.24 0.42 -4.04
CA VAL A 60 -0.59 -0.43 -5.05
C VAL A 60 0.82 -0.82 -4.59
N VAL A 61 1.57 0.14 -4.07
CA VAL A 61 2.91 -0.09 -3.52
C VAL A 61 2.88 -0.92 -2.23
N ALA A 62 1.90 -0.73 -1.36
CA ALA A 62 1.79 -1.52 -0.13
C ALA A 62 1.53 -3.00 -0.43
N ILE A 63 0.68 -3.30 -1.42
CA ILE A 63 0.35 -4.65 -1.87
C ILE A 63 1.53 -5.28 -2.64
N GLY A 64 2.08 -4.56 -3.62
CA GLY A 64 3.09 -5.11 -4.53
C GLY A 64 4.54 -4.85 -4.13
N GLY A 65 4.79 -4.04 -3.11
CA GLY A 65 6.12 -3.72 -2.59
C GLY A 65 7.00 -2.93 -3.54
N LEU A 66 8.32 -3.17 -3.41
CA LEU A 66 9.35 -2.57 -4.25
C LEU A 66 9.11 -2.79 -5.77
N PRO A 67 8.74 -4.00 -6.25
CA PRO A 67 8.42 -4.21 -7.67
C PRO A 67 7.30 -3.30 -8.19
N ALA A 68 6.26 -3.08 -7.37
CA ALA A 68 5.17 -2.19 -7.74
C ALA A 68 5.61 -0.73 -7.76
N ALA A 69 6.47 -0.29 -6.83
CA ALA A 69 7.01 1.06 -6.87
C ALA A 69 7.80 1.32 -8.16
N VAL A 70 8.63 0.37 -8.59
CA VAL A 70 9.36 0.47 -9.86
C VAL A 70 8.39 0.57 -11.04
N LEU A 71 7.35 -0.27 -11.07
CA LEU A 71 6.32 -0.19 -12.12
C LEU A 71 5.60 1.15 -12.15
N VAL A 72 5.24 1.70 -10.99
CA VAL A 72 4.59 3.02 -10.91
C VAL A 72 5.49 4.12 -11.48
N VAL A 73 6.79 4.12 -11.12
CA VAL A 73 7.75 5.08 -11.69
C VAL A 73 7.80 4.92 -13.21
N LEU A 74 7.91 3.69 -13.72
CA LEU A 74 7.94 3.45 -15.17
C LEU A 74 6.66 3.95 -15.86
N LEU A 75 5.48 3.64 -15.31
CA LEU A 75 4.20 4.10 -15.89
C LEU A 75 4.10 5.63 -15.89
N SER A 76 4.60 6.29 -14.84
CA SER A 76 4.67 7.75 -14.76
C SER A 76 5.66 8.33 -15.79
N MET A 77 6.79 7.66 -16.03
CA MET A 77 7.76 8.07 -17.05
C MET A 77 7.19 8.03 -18.47
N PHE A 78 6.35 7.03 -18.77
CA PHE A 78 5.69 6.89 -20.07
C PHE A 78 4.40 7.73 -20.19
N GLY A 79 4.03 8.49 -19.16
CA GLY A 79 2.82 9.31 -19.15
C GLY A 79 1.51 8.49 -19.12
N LEU A 80 1.57 7.21 -18.75
CA LEU A 80 0.42 6.29 -18.84
C LEU A 80 -0.45 6.32 -17.59
N ALA A 81 0.15 6.54 -16.41
CA ALA A 81 -0.56 6.59 -15.13
C ALA A 81 0.30 7.27 -14.05
N PHE A 82 -0.34 7.78 -12.99
CA PHE A 82 0.30 8.41 -11.83
C PHE A 82 1.13 9.67 -12.18
N VAL A 83 0.73 10.36 -13.26
CA VAL A 83 1.33 11.62 -13.68
C VAL A 83 0.72 12.76 -12.87
N PRO A 84 1.52 13.69 -12.31
CA PRO A 84 0.97 14.85 -11.63
C PRO A 84 0.05 15.66 -12.56
N ALA A 85 -1.17 15.95 -12.11
CA ALA A 85 -2.18 16.67 -12.91
C ALA A 85 -1.68 18.00 -13.50
N LEU A 86 -0.77 18.69 -12.81
CA LEU A 86 -0.16 19.93 -13.30
C LEU A 86 0.75 19.70 -14.52
N VAL A 87 1.45 18.56 -14.57
CA VAL A 87 2.32 18.17 -15.69
C VAL A 87 1.49 17.71 -16.88
N ASP A 88 0.41 16.95 -16.63
CA ASP A 88 -0.51 16.45 -17.66
C ASP A 88 -1.27 17.60 -18.37
N LEU A 89 -1.68 18.62 -17.61
CA LEU A 89 -2.30 19.82 -18.17
C LEU A 89 -1.35 20.58 -19.10
N VAL A 90 -0.07 20.72 -18.74
CA VAL A 90 0.92 21.41 -19.58
C VAL A 90 1.23 20.60 -20.84
N GLY A 91 1.33 19.28 -20.73
CA GLY A 91 1.60 18.39 -21.88
C GLY A 91 0.45 18.28 -22.88
N SER A 92 -0.80 18.54 -22.47
CA SER A 92 -1.98 18.50 -23.35
C SER A 92 -2.32 19.84 -24.03
N VAL A 93 -1.74 20.94 -23.54
CA VAL A 93 -1.97 22.31 -24.06
C VAL A 93 -0.89 22.75 -25.05
N LEU A 94 0.29 22.11 -25.04
CA LEU A 94 1.39 22.31 -26.00
C LEU A 94 1.32 21.29 -27.14
#